data_AF-A0AA37TLD1-F1
#
_entry.id   AF-A0AA37TLD1-F1
#
_cell.length_a   1.000
_cell.length_b   1.000
_cell.length_c   1.000
_cell.angle_alpha   90.00
_cell.angle_beta   90.00
_cell.angle_gamma   90.00
#
_symmetry.space_group_name_H-M   'P 1'
#
loop_
_entity.id
_entity.type
_entity.pdbx_description
1 polymer ?
#
loop_
_entity_poly.entity_id
_entity_poly.type
_entity_poly.pdbx_seq_one_letter_code
_entity_poly.pdbx_strand_id
1 'polypeptide(L)'
;MLVETGTLDLDRFAKIRRLHDSTTNAGEKAAAATRMKVIAETAGMTVEQVASKLDAAAPKPVHDAFVGSSFAKAWADLMNTPEQRAFEEKRAAEREKQRQEALREHGTQEALFDENPWERRLRESCQPLLGRHAVHGYTTLDGWDGVGSRIPAKVRIAVSSAYRLPRTVTEAWDETQFWEQLLDHRCAFERDYEPWHWIRARIQVVEELCDTLPSRGIEDLQRRVEWMRHVNNLGWSRDVHEDNALIDRLAADVASMAGVVTALAGMVERVSRQEMTSAAVQSGHEDHASQHPAADVRSGRPYRTNADKRRDVLALLGQGLTDREIARRAGVSPTTVGSIRNAQNGR
;
A
#
# COMPACT_ATOMS: atom_id res chain seq x y z
N MET A 1 65.65 -11.10 -37.75
CA MET A 1 64.59 -10.41 -36.97
C MET A 1 63.40 -11.36 -36.93
N LEU A 2 63.17 -12.06 -35.81
CA LEU A 2 61.99 -12.91 -35.63
C LEU A 2 60.85 -11.99 -35.19
N VAL A 3 59.85 -11.80 -36.05
CA VAL A 3 58.63 -11.06 -35.70
C VAL A 3 57.78 -12.02 -34.86
N GLU A 4 57.61 -11.70 -33.57
CA GLU A 4 56.64 -12.39 -32.71
C GLU A 4 55.23 -12.17 -33.29
N THR A 5 54.62 -13.24 -33.80
CA THR A 5 53.23 -13.21 -34.26
C THR A 5 52.32 -13.10 -33.04
N GLY A 6 51.54 -12.02 -32.96
CA GLY A 6 50.60 -11.82 -31.86
C GLY A 6 49.44 -12.81 -31.92
N THR A 7 48.98 -13.28 -30.76
CA THR A 7 47.80 -14.16 -30.63
C THR A 7 46.55 -13.46 -31.18
N LEU A 8 45.82 -14.13 -32.08
CA LEU A 8 44.59 -13.62 -32.69
C LEU A 8 43.44 -13.52 -31.67
N ASP A 9 42.99 -12.30 -31.37
CA ASP A 9 41.81 -12.04 -30.52
C ASP A 9 40.51 -12.02 -31.35
N LEU A 10 39.89 -13.19 -31.49
CA LEU A 10 38.67 -13.39 -32.28
C LEU A 10 37.46 -12.66 -31.69
N ASP A 11 37.35 -12.55 -30.37
CA ASP A 11 36.23 -11.88 -29.70
C ASP A 11 36.24 -10.37 -29.96
N ARG A 12 37.43 -9.77 -29.90
CA ARG A 12 37.60 -8.35 -30.24
C ARG A 12 37.33 -8.10 -31.71
N PHE A 13 37.79 -8.96 -32.61
CA PHE A 13 37.47 -8.85 -34.03
C PHE A 13 35.96 -8.95 -34.28
N ALA A 14 35.26 -9.89 -33.64
CA ALA A 14 33.82 -10.08 -33.76
C ALA A 14 33.02 -8.84 -33.32
N LYS A 15 33.41 -8.20 -32.21
CA LYS A 15 32.77 -6.96 -31.72
C LYS A 15 32.94 -5.81 -32.71
N ILE A 16 34.13 -5.66 -33.29
CA ILE A 16 34.40 -4.58 -34.25
C ILE A 16 33.67 -4.83 -35.58
N ARG A 17 33.58 -6.08 -36.04
CA ARG A 17 32.77 -6.46 -37.21
C ARG A 17 31.29 -6.15 -37.02
N ARG A 18 30.71 -6.50 -35.86
CA ARG A 18 29.31 -6.12 -35.53
C ARG A 18 29.10 -4.61 -35.55
N LEU A 19 30.05 -3.83 -35.03
CA LEU A 19 29.97 -2.37 -35.07
C LEU A 19 30.05 -1.84 -36.52
N HIS A 20 30.97 -2.37 -37.32
CA HIS A 20 31.12 -2.04 -38.73
C HIS A 20 29.84 -2.32 -39.54
N ASP A 21 29.17 -3.44 -39.26
CA ASP A 21 28.00 -3.89 -40.00
C ASP A 21 26.69 -3.19 -39.56
N SER A 22 26.63 -2.73 -38.31
CA SER A 22 25.42 -2.10 -37.74
C SER A 22 25.39 -0.56 -37.85
N THR A 23 26.53 0.11 -37.96
CA THR A 23 26.56 1.58 -38.04
C THR A 23 26.24 2.09 -39.45
N THR A 24 25.49 3.19 -39.54
CA THR A 24 25.20 3.93 -40.79
C THR A 24 26.17 5.09 -41.02
N ASN A 25 27.02 5.42 -40.04
CA ASN A 25 27.97 6.52 -40.13
C ASN A 25 29.24 6.08 -40.90
N ALA A 26 29.54 6.77 -42.00
CA ALA A 26 30.69 6.46 -42.86
C ALA A 26 32.05 6.56 -42.13
N GLY A 27 32.21 7.52 -41.20
CA GLY A 27 33.45 7.69 -40.45
C GLY A 27 33.70 6.57 -39.45
N GLU A 28 32.65 6.14 -38.74
CA GLU A 28 32.73 5.00 -37.82
C GLU A 28 32.99 3.69 -38.55
N LYS A 29 32.38 3.52 -39.73
CA LYS A 29 32.59 2.35 -40.58
C LYS A 29 34.03 2.26 -41.08
N ALA A 30 34.60 3.38 -41.54
CA ALA A 30 36.00 3.45 -41.94
C ALA A 30 36.95 3.14 -40.77
N ALA A 31 36.70 3.72 -39.58
CA ALA A 31 37.49 3.46 -38.38
C ALA A 31 37.43 1.99 -37.93
N ALA A 32 36.25 1.36 -38.00
CA ALA A 32 36.09 -0.05 -37.68
C ALA A 32 36.83 -0.93 -38.69
N ALA A 33 36.79 -0.61 -39.99
CA ALA A 33 37.54 -1.32 -41.03
C ALA A 33 39.06 -1.25 -40.81
N THR A 34 39.59 -0.07 -40.47
CA THR A 34 41.02 0.08 -40.13
C THR A 34 41.41 -0.78 -38.92
N ARG A 35 40.56 -0.83 -37.88
CA ARG A 35 40.83 -1.66 -36.69
C ARG A 35 40.78 -3.16 -36.99
N MET A 36 39.83 -3.62 -37.81
CA MET A 36 39.80 -5.02 -38.26
C MET A 36 41.08 -5.40 -39.01
N LYS A 37 41.56 -4.51 -39.89
CA LYS A 37 42.81 -4.72 -40.64
C LYS A 37 44.03 -4.87 -39.73
N VAL A 38 44.19 -3.99 -38.74
CA VAL A 38 45.30 -4.05 -37.77
C VAL A 38 45.29 -5.36 -36.98
N ILE A 39 44.11 -5.81 -36.53
CA ILE A 39 43.98 -7.08 -35.79
C ILE A 39 44.38 -8.26 -36.68
N ALA A 40 43.94 -8.27 -37.95
CA ALA A 40 44.28 -9.32 -38.89
C ALA A 40 45.79 -9.35 -39.20
N GLU A 41 46.39 -8.18 -39.47
CA GLU A 41 47.82 -8.04 -39.76
C GLU A 41 48.70 -8.46 -38.58
N THR A 42 48.31 -8.13 -37.35
CA THR A 42 49.03 -8.52 -36.12
C THR A 42 49.10 -10.05 -35.97
N ALA A 43 48.09 -10.76 -36.47
CA ALA A 43 48.03 -12.21 -36.48
C ALA A 43 48.61 -12.84 -37.77
N GLY A 44 49.18 -12.04 -38.68
CA GLY A 44 49.69 -12.52 -39.97
C GLY A 44 48.61 -13.04 -40.91
N MET A 45 47.38 -12.54 -40.82
CA MET A 45 46.22 -12.97 -41.62
C MET A 45 45.58 -11.78 -42.35
N THR A 46 44.81 -12.06 -43.40
CA THR A 46 43.93 -11.05 -44.01
C THR A 46 42.61 -10.95 -43.25
N VAL A 47 41.89 -9.83 -43.43
CA VAL A 47 40.58 -9.61 -42.81
C VAL A 47 39.60 -10.72 -43.19
N GLU A 48 39.65 -11.21 -44.43
CA GLU A 48 38.81 -12.29 -44.95
C GLU A 48 39.15 -13.64 -44.30
N GLN A 49 40.44 -13.90 -44.04
CA GLN A 49 40.88 -15.10 -43.35
C GLN A 49 40.42 -15.12 -41.88
N VAL A 50 40.49 -13.97 -41.19
CA VAL A 50 39.99 -13.85 -39.81
C VAL A 50 38.46 -13.92 -39.78
N ALA A 51 37.77 -13.31 -40.74
CA ALA A 51 36.32 -13.41 -40.87
C ALA A 51 35.87 -14.85 -41.14
N SER A 52 36.55 -15.57 -42.04
CA SER A 52 36.30 -16.99 -42.32
C SER A 52 36.53 -17.87 -41.08
N LYS A 53 37.60 -17.60 -40.32
CA LYS A 53 37.81 -18.28 -39.02
C LYS A 53 36.74 -17.96 -37.99
N LEU A 54 36.27 -16.72 -37.93
CA LEU A 54 35.17 -16.32 -37.05
C LEU A 54 33.85 -17.00 -37.43
N ASP A 55 33.57 -17.10 -38.73
CA ASP A 55 32.35 -17.71 -39.25
C ASP A 55 32.41 -19.26 -39.10
N ALA A 56 33.59 -19.86 -39.21
CA ALA A 56 33.82 -21.28 -38.93
C ALA A 56 33.83 -21.60 -37.42
N ALA A 57 34.22 -20.63 -36.58
CA ALA A 57 34.17 -20.71 -35.12
C ALA A 57 32.81 -20.27 -34.55
N ALA A 58 31.82 -19.98 -35.40
CA ALA A 58 30.48 -19.61 -34.95
C ALA A 58 29.96 -20.71 -34.01
N PRO A 59 29.66 -20.39 -32.75
CA PRO A 59 29.08 -21.36 -31.84
C PRO A 59 27.78 -21.88 -32.47
N LYS A 60 27.60 -23.20 -32.46
CA LYS A 60 26.30 -23.82 -32.78
C LYS A 60 25.21 -23.01 -32.08
N PRO A 61 24.09 -22.70 -32.76
CA PRO A 61 23.09 -21.79 -32.24
C PRO A 61 22.72 -22.19 -30.81
N VAL A 62 22.95 -21.25 -29.89
CA VAL A 62 22.73 -21.40 -28.43
C VAL A 62 21.25 -21.67 -28.10
N HIS A 63 20.37 -21.68 -29.11
CA HIS A 63 18.99 -22.09 -28.98
C HIS A 63 18.81 -23.53 -28.46
N ASP A 64 19.73 -24.46 -28.76
CA ASP A 64 19.62 -25.83 -28.23
C ASP A 64 20.15 -25.99 -26.79
N ALA A 65 21.00 -25.07 -26.33
CA ALA A 65 21.51 -25.10 -24.95
C ALA A 65 20.56 -24.42 -23.95
N PHE A 66 19.69 -23.51 -24.40
CA PHE A 66 18.67 -22.87 -23.56
C PHE A 66 17.37 -23.70 -23.45
N VAL A 67 17.14 -24.63 -24.37
CA VAL A 67 16.03 -25.61 -24.34
C VAL A 67 16.49 -26.99 -23.83
N GLY A 68 17.66 -27.04 -23.20
CA GLY A 68 18.15 -28.26 -22.55
C GLY A 68 17.33 -28.56 -21.30
N SER A 69 16.75 -29.77 -21.22
CA SER A 69 16.02 -30.30 -20.07
C SER A 69 16.75 -30.16 -18.72
N SER A 70 18.07 -29.90 -18.72
CA SER A 70 18.86 -29.66 -17.50
C SER A 70 18.63 -28.28 -16.88
N PHE A 71 18.42 -27.20 -17.63
CA PHE A 71 18.11 -25.88 -17.06
C PHE A 71 16.67 -25.85 -16.55
N ALA A 72 15.71 -26.37 -17.34
CA ALA A 72 14.32 -26.50 -16.90
C ALA A 72 14.20 -27.38 -15.65
N LYS A 73 14.98 -28.46 -15.56
CA LYS A 73 15.04 -29.31 -14.36
C LYS A 73 15.74 -28.62 -13.19
N ALA A 74 16.88 -27.98 -13.40
CA ALA A 74 17.56 -27.22 -12.35
C ALA A 74 16.71 -26.06 -11.83
N TRP A 75 15.94 -25.41 -12.71
CA TRP A 75 14.99 -24.37 -12.34
C TRP A 75 13.77 -24.95 -11.63
N ALA A 76 13.22 -26.07 -12.09
CA ALA A 76 12.14 -26.77 -11.39
C ALA A 76 12.58 -27.28 -10.00
N ASP A 77 13.81 -27.80 -9.87
CA ASP A 77 14.37 -28.25 -8.60
C ASP A 77 14.61 -27.06 -7.65
N LEU A 78 15.04 -25.90 -8.19
CA LEU A 78 15.19 -24.66 -7.43
C LEU A 78 13.86 -24.00 -7.06
N MET A 79 12.80 -24.20 -7.86
CA MET A 79 11.44 -23.69 -7.61
C MET A 79 10.55 -24.71 -6.88
N ASN A 80 11.10 -25.86 -6.48
CA ASN A 80 10.40 -26.90 -5.73
C ASN A 80 11.11 -27.19 -4.40
N THR A 81 11.59 -26.14 -3.73
CA THR A 81 12.19 -26.29 -2.40
C THR A 81 11.12 -26.65 -1.37
N PRO A 82 11.47 -27.38 -0.28
CA PRO A 82 10.55 -27.64 0.81
C PRO A 82 9.91 -26.37 1.39
N GLU A 83 10.67 -25.27 1.42
CA GLU A 83 10.19 -23.98 1.92
C GLU A 83 9.12 -23.37 1.01
N GLN A 84 9.28 -23.47 -0.31
CA GLN A 84 8.28 -23.00 -1.27
C GLN A 84 7.01 -23.84 -1.22
N ARG A 85 7.12 -25.18 -1.14
CA ARG A 85 5.95 -26.05 -0.94
C ARG A 85 5.22 -25.72 0.34
N ALA A 86 5.93 -25.54 1.46
CA ALA A 86 5.31 -25.15 2.72
C ALA A 86 4.63 -23.77 2.64
N PHE A 87 5.22 -22.82 1.91
CA PHE A 87 4.62 -21.52 1.65
C PHE A 87 3.36 -21.62 0.77
N GLU A 88 3.38 -22.43 -0.28
CA GLU A 88 2.24 -22.70 -1.15
C GLU A 88 1.12 -23.43 -0.42
N GLU A 89 1.43 -24.43 0.40
CA GLU A 89 0.48 -25.13 1.27
C GLU A 89 -0.18 -24.16 2.25
N LYS A 90 0.60 -23.28 2.88
CA LYS A 90 0.07 -22.24 3.77
C LYS A 90 -0.87 -21.30 3.02
N ARG A 91 -0.48 -20.81 1.83
CA ARG A 91 -1.34 -19.95 1.00
C ARG A 91 -2.58 -20.68 0.47
N ALA A 92 -2.48 -21.97 0.19
CA ALA A 92 -3.61 -22.79 -0.22
C ALA A 92 -4.60 -22.99 0.94
N ALA A 93 -4.10 -23.25 2.15
CA ALA A 93 -4.92 -23.36 3.35
C ALA A 93 -5.61 -22.03 3.71
N GLU A 94 -4.90 -20.90 3.58
CA GLU A 94 -5.47 -19.57 3.79
C GLU A 94 -6.56 -19.24 2.76
N ARG A 95 -6.32 -19.54 1.47
CA ARG A 95 -7.34 -19.41 0.42
C ARG A 95 -8.53 -20.34 0.62
N GLU A 96 -8.33 -21.57 1.08
CA GLU A 96 -9.43 -22.47 1.41
C GLU A 96 -10.28 -21.89 2.54
N LYS A 97 -9.65 -21.37 3.60
CA LYS A 97 -10.36 -20.68 4.68
C LYS A 97 -11.19 -19.50 4.15
N GLN A 98 -10.61 -18.67 3.28
CA GLN A 98 -11.30 -17.54 2.65
C GLN A 98 -12.47 -18.02 1.77
N ARG A 99 -12.31 -19.10 1.01
CA ARG A 99 -13.41 -19.69 0.22
C ARG A 99 -14.55 -20.18 1.11
N GLN A 100 -14.25 -20.86 2.22
CA GLN A 100 -15.28 -21.31 3.17
C GLN A 100 -16.01 -20.13 3.81
N GLU A 101 -15.29 -19.06 4.16
CA GLU A 101 -15.89 -17.83 4.67
C GLU A 101 -16.80 -17.16 3.63
N ALA A 102 -16.35 -17.05 2.39
CA ALA A 102 -17.13 -16.52 1.28
C ALA A 102 -18.40 -17.34 1.01
N LEU A 103 -18.33 -18.68 1.02
CA LEU A 103 -19.50 -19.55 0.87
C LEU A 103 -20.49 -19.40 2.03
N ARG A 104 -19.99 -19.23 3.27
CA ARG A 104 -20.86 -19.01 4.43
C ARG A 104 -21.65 -17.70 4.32
N GLU A 105 -21.04 -16.66 3.77
CA GLU A 105 -21.65 -15.33 3.65
C GLU A 105 -22.54 -15.19 2.41
N HIS A 106 -22.08 -15.66 1.25
CA HIS A 106 -22.75 -15.48 -0.05
C HIS A 106 -23.58 -16.71 -0.47
N GLY A 107 -23.46 -17.83 0.25
CA GLY A 107 -24.14 -19.08 -0.03
C GLY A 107 -23.40 -19.92 -1.06
N THR A 108 -23.52 -19.55 -2.35
CA THR A 108 -22.91 -20.29 -3.46
C THR A 108 -21.82 -19.46 -4.12
N GLN A 109 -20.90 -20.13 -4.84
CA GLN A 109 -19.92 -19.42 -5.67
C GLN A 109 -20.63 -18.59 -6.75
N GLU A 110 -21.70 -19.10 -7.36
CA GLU A 110 -22.48 -18.34 -8.36
C GLU A 110 -23.04 -17.04 -7.78
N ALA A 111 -23.65 -17.09 -6.59
CA ALA A 111 -24.18 -15.91 -5.92
C ALA A 111 -23.12 -14.86 -5.57
N LEU A 112 -21.87 -15.27 -5.31
CA LEU A 112 -20.73 -14.36 -5.07
C LEU A 112 -20.32 -13.60 -6.35
N PHE A 113 -20.39 -14.27 -7.51
CA PHE A 113 -20.02 -13.68 -8.80
C PHE A 113 -21.19 -12.99 -9.51
N ASP A 114 -22.43 -13.26 -9.08
CA ASP A 114 -23.60 -12.53 -9.55
C ASP A 114 -23.51 -11.04 -9.25
N GLU A 115 -24.00 -10.24 -10.20
CA GLU A 115 -23.99 -8.78 -10.09
C GLU A 115 -24.91 -8.32 -8.94
N ASN A 116 -24.31 -7.75 -7.91
CA ASN A 116 -25.06 -7.22 -6.77
C ASN A 116 -25.79 -5.90 -7.14
N PRO A 117 -26.76 -5.43 -6.32
CA PRO A 117 -27.52 -4.22 -6.64
C PRO A 117 -26.68 -2.95 -6.79
N TRP A 118 -25.52 -2.86 -6.12
CA TRP A 118 -24.61 -1.71 -6.21
C TRP A 118 -23.80 -1.74 -7.50
N GLU A 119 -23.27 -2.91 -7.86
CA GLU A 119 -22.58 -3.13 -9.13
C GLU A 119 -23.48 -2.83 -10.33
N ARG A 120 -24.74 -3.27 -10.28
CA ARG A 120 -25.75 -2.98 -11.30
C ARG A 120 -25.97 -1.49 -11.50
N ARG A 121 -26.15 -0.74 -10.42
CA ARG A 121 -26.34 0.72 -10.48
C ARG A 121 -25.12 1.44 -11.05
N LEU A 122 -23.91 1.00 -10.68
CA LEU A 122 -22.66 1.54 -11.24
C LEU A 122 -22.55 1.25 -12.74
N ARG A 123 -22.87 0.02 -13.16
CA ARG A 123 -22.89 -0.34 -14.58
C ARG A 123 -23.89 0.51 -15.35
N GLU A 124 -25.13 0.62 -14.86
CA GLU A 124 -26.18 1.42 -15.49
C GLU A 124 -25.80 2.90 -15.62
N SER A 125 -25.20 3.50 -14.58
CA SER A 125 -24.78 4.91 -14.64
C SER A 125 -23.58 5.14 -15.58
N CYS A 126 -22.70 4.15 -15.71
CA CYS A 126 -21.52 4.23 -16.56
C CYS A 126 -21.76 3.75 -18.00
N GLN A 127 -22.90 3.11 -18.28
CA GLN A 127 -23.24 2.56 -19.59
C GLN A 127 -23.00 3.54 -20.76
N PRO A 128 -23.34 4.84 -20.67
CA PRO A 128 -23.11 5.79 -21.75
C PRO A 128 -21.63 6.13 -22.01
N LEU A 129 -20.74 5.78 -21.06
CA LEU A 129 -19.30 6.07 -21.12
C LEU A 129 -18.48 4.86 -21.57
N LEU A 130 -19.10 3.69 -21.77
CA LEU A 130 -18.40 2.48 -22.17
C LEU A 130 -17.83 2.65 -23.58
N GLY A 131 -16.52 2.48 -23.68
CA GLY A 131 -15.75 2.44 -24.91
C GLY A 131 -14.95 1.15 -25.02
N ARG A 132 -14.12 1.05 -26.06
CA ARG A 132 -13.09 0.02 -26.18
C ARG A 132 -11.72 0.67 -26.34
N HIS A 133 -10.71 0.11 -25.70
CA HIS A 133 -9.33 0.52 -25.90
C HIS A 133 -8.90 0.20 -27.33
N ALA A 134 -8.41 1.21 -28.05
CA ALA A 134 -8.13 1.09 -29.49
C ALA A 134 -7.09 0.00 -29.83
N VAL A 135 -6.12 -0.22 -28.95
CA VAL A 135 -5.00 -1.16 -29.20
C VAL A 135 -5.28 -2.57 -28.68
N HIS A 136 -6.01 -2.69 -27.57
CA HIS A 136 -6.09 -3.93 -26.80
C HIS A 136 -7.51 -4.52 -26.74
N GLY A 137 -8.52 -3.77 -27.20
CA GLY A 137 -9.90 -4.25 -27.32
C GLY A 137 -10.67 -4.42 -26.01
N TYR A 138 -10.03 -4.25 -24.85
CA TYR A 138 -10.72 -4.28 -23.56
C TYR A 138 -11.63 -3.05 -23.37
N THR A 139 -12.62 -3.17 -22.49
CA THR A 139 -13.62 -2.12 -22.21
C THR A 139 -12.96 -0.94 -21.51
N THR A 140 -13.32 0.29 -21.84
CA THR A 140 -12.84 1.50 -21.14
C THR A 140 -14.01 2.36 -20.70
N LEU A 141 -13.76 3.30 -19.77
CA LEU A 141 -14.73 4.31 -19.34
C LEU A 141 -14.27 5.69 -19.77
N ASP A 142 -14.86 6.26 -20.83
CA ASP A 142 -14.43 7.55 -21.41
C ASP A 142 -12.91 7.56 -21.71
N GLY A 143 -12.38 6.43 -22.19
CA GLY A 143 -10.95 6.22 -22.45
C GLY A 143 -10.09 5.84 -21.24
N TRP A 144 -10.65 5.79 -20.04
CA TRP A 144 -9.97 5.35 -18.82
C TRP A 144 -9.94 3.83 -18.72
N ASP A 145 -8.76 3.26 -18.46
CA ASP A 145 -8.47 1.83 -18.36
C ASP A 145 -8.45 1.30 -16.92
N GLY A 146 -8.64 2.17 -15.93
CA GLY A 146 -8.64 1.80 -14.53
C GLY A 146 -7.24 1.69 -13.90
N VAL A 147 -6.17 2.17 -14.55
CA VAL A 147 -4.80 2.09 -14.02
C VAL A 147 -4.12 3.46 -13.98
N GLY A 148 -3.57 3.82 -12.81
CA GLY A 148 -2.53 4.85 -12.61
C GLY A 148 -2.88 6.29 -12.99
N SER A 149 -4.06 6.54 -13.54
CA SER A 149 -4.48 7.84 -14.06
C SER A 149 -5.68 8.36 -13.28
N ARG A 150 -5.72 9.69 -13.12
CA ARG A 150 -6.85 10.39 -12.49
C ARG A 150 -8.14 10.08 -13.25
N ILE A 151 -9.18 9.67 -12.52
CA ILE A 151 -10.50 9.37 -13.08
C ILE A 151 -11.03 10.58 -13.88
N PRO A 152 -11.45 10.39 -15.14
CA PRO A 152 -12.07 11.46 -15.91
C PRO A 152 -13.30 12.05 -15.21
N ALA A 153 -13.52 13.35 -15.36
CA ALA A 153 -14.61 14.05 -14.66
C ALA A 153 -15.99 13.44 -14.95
N LYS A 154 -16.26 13.01 -16.20
CA LYS A 154 -17.51 12.34 -16.57
C LYS A 154 -17.70 11.01 -15.85
N VAL A 155 -16.64 10.19 -15.79
CA VAL A 155 -16.66 8.90 -15.09
C VAL A 155 -16.90 9.11 -13.61
N ARG A 156 -16.21 10.07 -12.98
CA ARG A 156 -16.41 10.44 -11.58
C ARG A 156 -17.86 10.84 -11.30
N ILE A 157 -18.46 11.68 -12.16
CA ILE A 157 -19.86 12.09 -12.03
C ILE A 157 -20.79 10.88 -12.12
N ALA A 158 -20.56 9.98 -13.08
CA ALA A 158 -21.39 8.78 -13.28
C ALA A 158 -21.34 7.81 -12.10
N VAL A 159 -20.15 7.49 -11.55
CA VAL A 159 -20.05 6.59 -10.39
C VAL A 159 -20.54 7.23 -9.09
N SER A 160 -20.45 8.56 -8.99
CA SER A 160 -20.94 9.32 -7.83
C SER A 160 -22.46 9.45 -7.83
N SER A 161 -23.12 9.38 -8.99
CA SER A 161 -24.58 9.48 -9.12
C SER A 161 -25.29 8.14 -9.09
N ALA A 162 -24.58 7.02 -9.27
CA ALA A 162 -25.14 5.66 -9.25
C ALA A 162 -25.91 5.35 -7.95
N TYR A 163 -25.37 5.79 -6.82
CA TYR A 163 -26.02 5.79 -5.50
C TYR A 163 -25.31 6.78 -4.58
N ARG A 164 -25.94 7.08 -3.44
CA ARG A 164 -25.48 8.10 -2.48
C ARG A 164 -23.99 7.93 -2.16
N LEU A 165 -23.22 9.02 -2.26
CA LEU A 165 -21.86 9.06 -1.75
C LEU A 165 -21.81 9.05 -0.21
N PRO A 166 -20.77 8.46 0.38
CA PRO A 166 -20.44 8.64 1.77
C PRO A 166 -20.38 10.12 2.16
N ARG A 167 -20.93 10.46 3.32
CA ARG A 167 -20.98 11.82 3.87
C ARG A 167 -20.09 12.00 5.09
N THR A 168 -19.57 10.90 5.63
CA THR A 168 -18.63 10.86 6.76
C THR A 168 -17.47 9.95 6.42
N VAL A 169 -16.37 10.09 7.15
CA VAL A 169 -15.19 9.21 6.99
C VAL A 169 -15.57 7.78 7.33
N THR A 170 -16.41 7.59 8.34
CA THR A 170 -16.92 6.25 8.73
C THR A 170 -17.68 5.59 7.59
N GLU A 171 -18.64 6.29 6.96
CA GLU A 171 -19.37 5.73 5.81
C GLU A 171 -18.46 5.41 4.62
N ALA A 172 -17.42 6.21 4.39
CA ALA A 172 -16.48 5.99 3.30
C ALA A 172 -15.63 4.74 3.58
N TRP A 173 -15.14 4.62 4.81
CA TRP A 173 -14.35 3.47 5.23
C TRP A 173 -15.16 2.16 5.20
N ASP A 174 -16.41 2.19 5.65
CA ASP A 174 -17.30 1.03 5.58
C ASP A 174 -17.54 0.59 4.13
N GLU A 175 -17.72 1.54 3.20
CA GLU A 175 -17.87 1.23 1.78
C GLU A 175 -16.56 0.67 1.17
N THR A 176 -15.40 1.19 1.54
CA THR A 176 -14.09 0.62 1.14
C THR A 176 -13.96 -0.83 1.61
N GLN A 177 -14.24 -1.09 2.89
CA GLN A 177 -14.17 -2.44 3.46
C GLN A 177 -15.15 -3.42 2.78
N PHE A 178 -16.35 -2.95 2.43
CA PHE A 178 -17.30 -3.76 1.66
C PHE A 178 -16.72 -4.19 0.30
N TRP A 179 -16.13 -3.27 -0.44
CA TRP A 179 -15.55 -3.59 -1.75
C TRP A 179 -14.32 -4.50 -1.62
N GLU A 180 -13.41 -4.22 -0.69
CA GLU A 180 -12.25 -5.07 -0.41
C GLU A 180 -12.67 -6.51 -0.08
N GLN A 181 -13.62 -6.66 0.85
CA GLN A 181 -14.09 -7.99 1.25
C GLN A 181 -14.70 -8.75 0.07
N LEU A 182 -15.53 -8.10 -0.75
CA LEU A 182 -16.12 -8.71 -1.95
C LEU A 182 -15.04 -9.16 -2.94
N LEU A 183 -14.01 -8.34 -3.16
CA LEU A 183 -12.90 -8.65 -4.05
C LEU A 183 -12.02 -9.78 -3.50
N ASP A 184 -11.69 -9.75 -2.20
CA ASP A 184 -10.95 -10.81 -1.53
C ASP A 184 -11.68 -12.15 -1.63
N HIS A 185 -13.00 -12.14 -1.43
CA HIS A 185 -13.83 -13.33 -1.60
C HIS A 185 -13.78 -13.85 -3.03
N ARG A 186 -13.91 -12.99 -4.05
CA ARG A 186 -13.83 -13.41 -5.48
C ARG A 186 -12.42 -13.91 -5.84
N CYS A 187 -11.38 -13.22 -5.36
CA CYS A 187 -9.98 -13.60 -5.52
C CYS A 187 -9.62 -14.94 -4.86
N ALA A 188 -10.34 -15.34 -3.81
CA ALA A 188 -10.17 -16.64 -3.18
C ALA A 188 -10.55 -17.80 -4.11
N PHE A 189 -11.50 -17.59 -5.05
CA PHE A 189 -11.89 -18.55 -6.09
C PHE A 189 -11.13 -18.35 -7.41
N GLU A 190 -10.99 -17.11 -7.85
CA GLU A 190 -10.32 -16.74 -9.09
C GLU A 190 -9.18 -15.78 -8.77
N ARG A 191 -7.95 -16.31 -8.64
CA ARG A 191 -6.78 -15.55 -8.15
C ARG A 191 -6.54 -14.25 -8.92
N ASP A 192 -6.76 -14.29 -10.22
CA ASP A 192 -6.47 -13.19 -11.14
C ASP A 192 -7.76 -12.41 -11.47
N TYR A 193 -8.78 -12.48 -10.58
CA TYR A 193 -10.04 -11.75 -10.71
C TYR A 193 -9.78 -10.24 -10.73
N GLU A 194 -10.31 -9.58 -11.75
CA GLU A 194 -10.22 -8.15 -11.92
C GLU A 194 -11.61 -7.53 -11.88
N PRO A 195 -11.89 -6.57 -10.98
CA PRO A 195 -13.18 -5.90 -10.95
C PRO A 195 -13.39 -5.05 -12.20
N TRP A 196 -14.66 -4.91 -12.60
CA TRP A 196 -15.07 -4.03 -13.68
C TRP A 196 -14.62 -2.58 -13.45
N HIS A 197 -14.32 -1.85 -14.53
CA HIS A 197 -13.80 -0.48 -14.45
C HIS A 197 -14.71 0.47 -13.67
N TRP A 198 -16.04 0.31 -13.70
CA TRP A 198 -16.95 1.17 -12.92
C TRP A 198 -16.87 0.91 -11.41
N ILE A 199 -16.55 -0.32 -11.00
CA ILE A 199 -16.27 -0.67 -9.60
C ILE A 199 -14.95 -0.04 -9.17
N ARG A 200 -13.89 -0.19 -9.97
CA ARG A 200 -12.59 0.46 -9.70
C ARG A 200 -12.71 1.99 -9.58
N ALA A 201 -13.46 2.62 -10.48
CA ALA A 201 -13.72 4.06 -10.41
C ALA A 201 -14.44 4.42 -9.10
N ARG A 202 -15.40 3.61 -8.64
CA ARG A 202 -16.09 3.87 -7.38
C ARG A 202 -15.16 3.71 -6.18
N ILE A 203 -14.35 2.65 -6.13
CA ILE A 203 -13.37 2.42 -5.08
C ILE A 203 -12.45 3.63 -4.96
N GLN A 204 -11.84 4.08 -6.06
CA GLN A 204 -10.96 5.24 -6.05
C GLN A 204 -11.65 6.53 -5.56
N VAL A 205 -12.92 6.75 -5.93
CA VAL A 205 -13.69 7.89 -5.39
C VAL A 205 -13.88 7.78 -3.88
N VAL A 206 -14.18 6.59 -3.36
CA VAL A 206 -14.43 6.38 -1.92
C VAL A 206 -13.13 6.48 -1.12
N GLU A 207 -12.01 5.95 -1.63
CA GLU A 207 -10.68 6.12 -1.04
C GLU A 207 -10.28 7.59 -0.94
N GLU A 208 -10.52 8.38 -1.99
CA GLU A 208 -10.30 9.84 -1.95
C GLU A 208 -11.20 10.52 -0.89
N LEU A 209 -12.41 10.03 -0.64
CA LEU A 209 -13.29 10.55 0.41
C LEU A 209 -12.77 10.22 1.81
N CYS A 210 -12.18 9.02 2.01
CA CYS A 210 -11.47 8.69 3.25
C CYS A 210 -10.36 9.71 3.54
N ASP A 211 -9.68 10.22 2.51
CA ASP A 211 -8.63 11.24 2.66
C ASP A 211 -9.17 12.67 2.81
N THR A 212 -10.29 13.02 2.19
CA THR A 212 -10.71 14.44 2.06
C THR A 212 -11.89 14.86 2.94
N LEU A 213 -12.76 13.94 3.38
CA LEU A 213 -13.96 14.30 4.15
C LEU A 213 -13.64 14.92 5.53
N PRO A 214 -14.32 15.98 5.95
CA PRO A 214 -14.18 16.50 7.30
C PRO A 214 -14.62 15.47 8.35
N SER A 215 -13.83 15.28 9.40
CA SER A 215 -14.25 14.44 10.52
C SER A 215 -15.33 15.15 11.35
N ARG A 216 -16.47 14.50 11.58
CA ARG A 216 -17.60 15.08 12.34
C ARG A 216 -17.55 14.77 13.84
N GLY A 217 -16.65 13.89 14.25
CA GLY A 217 -16.48 13.48 15.63
C GLY A 217 -15.27 12.56 15.80
N ILE A 218 -15.10 12.06 17.02
CA ILE A 218 -13.98 11.19 17.38
C ILE A 218 -13.98 9.86 16.61
N GLU A 219 -15.16 9.35 16.26
CA GLU A 219 -15.31 8.11 15.49
C GLU A 219 -14.72 8.28 14.08
N ASP A 220 -15.06 9.35 13.36
CA ASP A 220 -14.49 9.63 12.03
C ASP A 220 -12.96 9.78 12.08
N LEU A 221 -12.41 10.38 13.13
CA LEU A 221 -10.95 10.42 13.31
C LEU A 221 -10.34 9.03 13.49
N GLN A 222 -10.98 8.18 14.30
CA GLN A 222 -10.51 6.82 14.51
C GLN A 222 -10.52 6.04 13.18
N ARG A 223 -11.59 6.17 12.39
CA ARG A 223 -11.70 5.55 11.06
C ARG A 223 -10.65 6.09 10.08
N ARG A 224 -10.36 7.39 10.11
CA ARG A 224 -9.28 7.99 9.31
C ARG A 224 -7.92 7.38 9.65
N VAL A 225 -7.62 7.18 10.94
CA VAL A 225 -6.38 6.54 11.38
C VAL A 225 -6.32 5.06 10.97
N GLU A 226 -7.45 4.35 11.00
CA GLU A 226 -7.56 2.98 10.49
C GLU A 226 -7.28 2.91 9.00
N TRP A 227 -7.91 3.78 8.21
CA TRP A 227 -7.64 3.94 6.77
C TRP A 227 -6.16 4.21 6.48
N MET A 228 -5.53 5.13 7.21
CA MET A 228 -4.09 5.41 7.05
C MET A 228 -3.22 4.18 7.32
N ARG A 229 -3.55 3.42 8.38
CA ARG A 229 -2.84 2.18 8.71
C ARG A 229 -3.06 1.14 7.63
N HIS A 230 -4.27 1.03 7.10
CA HIS A 230 -4.61 0.12 6.01
C HIS A 230 -3.72 0.42 4.78
N VAL A 231 -3.70 1.66 4.30
CA VAL A 231 -2.87 2.01 3.12
C VAL A 231 -1.38 1.78 3.38
N ASN A 232 -0.88 2.09 4.58
CA ASN A 232 0.49 1.78 4.94
C ASN A 232 0.78 0.26 4.91
N ASN A 233 -0.19 -0.58 5.28
CA ASN A 233 -0.04 -2.04 5.26
C ASN A 233 -0.08 -2.63 3.84
N LEU A 234 -0.68 -1.94 2.86
CA LEU A 234 -0.60 -2.30 1.44
C LEU A 234 0.83 -2.16 0.88
N GLY A 235 1.73 -1.48 1.61
CA GLY A 235 3.10 -1.22 1.18
C GLY A 235 3.19 -0.15 0.09
N TRP A 236 2.11 0.59 -0.14
CA TRP A 236 2.08 1.72 -1.07
C TRP A 236 2.55 2.98 -0.36
N SER A 237 3.56 3.64 -0.91
CA SER A 237 3.94 4.99 -0.49
C SER A 237 3.09 6.00 -1.26
N ARG A 238 2.29 6.78 -0.53
CA ARG A 238 1.66 7.99 -1.09
C ARG A 238 2.71 9.00 -1.51
N ASP A 239 2.31 9.93 -2.36
CA ASP A 239 3.15 11.10 -2.61
C ASP A 239 3.24 11.99 -1.36
N VAL A 240 4.37 12.65 -1.17
CA VAL A 240 4.61 13.52 0.00
C VAL A 240 3.59 14.67 0.10
N HIS A 241 3.06 15.15 -1.03
CA HIS A 241 2.04 16.19 -1.02
C HIS A 241 0.68 15.65 -0.56
N GLU A 242 0.35 14.40 -0.90
CA GLU A 242 -0.87 13.73 -0.43
C GLU A 242 -0.81 13.49 1.09
N ASP A 243 0.33 13.00 1.59
CA ASP A 243 0.53 12.81 3.03
C ASP A 243 0.45 14.13 3.80
N ASN A 244 1.06 15.20 3.29
CA ASN A 244 0.96 16.52 3.93
C ASN A 244 -0.47 17.06 3.94
N ALA A 245 -1.21 16.92 2.84
CA ALA A 245 -2.61 17.33 2.77
C ALA A 245 -3.49 16.55 3.79
N LEU A 246 -3.21 15.26 3.98
CA LEU A 246 -3.90 14.42 4.96
C LEU A 246 -3.55 14.82 6.41
N ILE A 247 -2.28 15.15 6.69
CA ILE A 247 -1.84 15.65 8.00
C ILE A 247 -2.51 17.00 8.31
N ASP A 248 -2.54 17.93 7.35
CA ASP A 248 -3.19 19.23 7.51
C ASP A 248 -4.69 19.07 7.77
N ARG A 249 -5.36 18.13 7.06
CA ARG A 249 -6.77 17.78 7.28
C ARG A 249 -7.00 17.26 8.71
N LEU A 250 -6.16 16.35 9.18
CA LEU A 250 -6.23 15.81 10.55
C LEU A 250 -6.05 16.90 11.60
N ALA A 251 -5.08 17.79 11.41
CA ALA A 251 -4.84 18.90 12.31
C ALA A 251 -6.06 19.85 12.37
N ALA A 252 -6.65 20.16 11.21
CA ALA A 252 -7.86 20.98 11.13
C ALA A 252 -9.06 20.33 11.83
N ASP A 253 -9.24 19.01 11.66
CA ASP A 253 -10.30 18.25 12.32
C ASP A 253 -10.14 18.27 13.86
N VAL A 254 -8.93 18.02 14.36
CA VAL A 254 -8.63 18.08 15.81
C VAL A 254 -8.87 19.48 16.37
N ALA A 255 -8.44 20.53 15.65
CA ALA A 255 -8.67 21.91 16.06
C ALA A 255 -10.16 22.25 16.13
N SER A 256 -10.96 21.79 15.16
CA SER A 256 -12.41 21.96 15.13
C SER A 256 -13.08 21.34 16.37
N MET A 257 -12.73 20.09 16.71
CA MET A 257 -13.28 19.43 17.90
C MET A 257 -12.84 20.10 19.21
N ALA A 258 -11.58 20.55 19.30
CA ALA A 258 -11.12 21.29 20.48
C ALA A 258 -11.91 22.60 20.67
N GLY A 259 -12.26 23.28 19.57
CA GLY A 259 -13.14 24.45 19.57
C GLY A 259 -14.54 24.13 20.12
N VAL A 260 -15.15 23.03 19.67
CA VAL A 260 -16.46 22.57 20.17
C VAL A 260 -16.41 22.27 21.67
N VAL A 261 -15.39 21.54 22.14
CA VAL A 261 -15.21 21.22 23.57
C VAL A 261 -15.07 22.50 24.41
N THR A 262 -14.28 23.46 23.94
CA THR A 262 -14.09 24.74 24.62
C THR A 262 -15.38 25.54 24.69
N ALA A 263 -16.16 25.57 23.59
CA ALA A 263 -17.44 26.25 23.55
C ALA A 263 -18.47 25.60 24.51
N LEU A 264 -18.52 24.27 24.57
CA LEU A 264 -19.38 23.54 25.51
C LEU A 264 -18.98 23.80 26.96
N ALA A 265 -17.69 23.79 27.28
CA ALA A 265 -17.20 24.11 28.61
C ALA A 265 -17.65 25.53 29.04
N GLY A 266 -17.55 26.52 28.15
CA GLY A 266 -18.03 27.88 28.40
C GLY A 266 -19.56 28.01 28.48
N MET A 267 -20.34 27.10 27.89
CA MET A 267 -21.79 27.05 28.08
C MET A 267 -22.15 26.48 29.46
N VAL A 268 -21.53 25.37 29.86
CA VAL A 268 -21.74 24.75 31.17
C VAL A 268 -21.42 25.74 32.29
N GLU A 269 -20.30 26.46 32.18
CA GLU A 269 -19.92 27.45 33.18
C GLU A 269 -20.93 28.60 33.30
N ARG A 270 -21.53 29.04 32.18
CA ARG A 270 -22.58 30.08 32.18
C ARG A 270 -23.87 29.60 32.84
N VAL A 271 -24.29 28.37 32.56
CA VAL A 271 -25.48 27.77 33.19
C VAL A 271 -25.27 27.64 34.70
N SER A 272 -24.10 27.13 35.13
CA SER A 272 -23.76 27.04 36.55
C SER A 272 -23.76 28.40 37.25
N ARG A 273 -23.25 29.47 36.61
CA ARG A 273 -23.31 30.82 37.19
C ARG A 273 -24.74 31.37 37.27
N GLN A 274 -25.59 31.12 36.28
CA GLN A 274 -26.98 31.59 36.26
C GLN A 274 -27.85 30.90 37.32
N GLU A 275 -27.62 29.63 37.60
CA GLU A 275 -28.30 28.92 38.69
C GLU A 275 -27.90 29.47 40.06
N MET A 276 -26.62 29.78 40.27
CA MET A 276 -26.15 30.39 41.52
C MET A 276 -26.74 31.80 41.74
N THR A 277 -26.87 32.62 40.68
CA THR A 277 -27.50 33.94 40.82
C THR A 277 -29.01 33.86 41.00
N SER A 278 -29.68 32.86 40.43
CA SER A 278 -31.14 32.68 40.60
C SER A 278 -31.50 32.12 41.98
N ALA A 279 -30.69 31.20 42.52
CA ALA A 279 -30.87 30.69 43.89
C ALA A 279 -30.66 31.77 44.96
N ALA A 280 -29.69 32.68 44.76
CA ALA A 280 -29.42 33.77 45.70
C ALA A 280 -30.56 34.81 45.80
N VAL A 281 -31.47 34.87 44.81
CA VAL A 281 -32.61 35.80 44.81
C VAL A 281 -33.86 35.22 45.49
N GLN A 282 -33.95 33.89 45.66
CA GLN A 282 -35.10 33.24 46.32
C GLN A 282 -34.89 32.90 47.80
N SER A 283 -33.66 32.93 48.32
CA SER A 283 -33.35 32.63 49.73
C SER A 283 -33.35 33.87 50.62
N GLY A 284 -34.47 34.62 50.57
CA GLY A 284 -34.78 35.71 51.50
C GLY A 284 -35.76 35.30 52.59
N HIS A 285 -35.62 34.11 53.19
CA HIS A 285 -36.28 33.83 54.47
C HIS A 285 -35.59 32.72 55.27
N GLU A 286 -35.18 33.13 56.48
CA GLU A 286 -34.90 32.41 57.72
C GLU A 286 -33.75 31.39 57.81
N ASP A 287 -32.79 31.81 58.64
CA ASP A 287 -31.99 31.04 59.60
C ASP A 287 -32.36 29.56 59.75
N HIS A 288 -31.39 28.68 59.50
CA HIS A 288 -30.86 27.81 60.56
C HIS A 288 -29.58 27.11 60.13
N ALA A 289 -28.55 27.29 60.95
CA ALA A 289 -27.28 26.59 60.88
C ALA A 289 -27.47 25.07 60.99
N SER A 290 -26.89 24.32 60.05
CA SER A 290 -26.49 22.92 60.26
C SER A 290 -25.39 22.54 59.28
N GLN A 291 -24.21 22.32 59.84
CA GLN A 291 -23.04 21.73 59.22
C GLN A 291 -23.31 20.25 58.93
N HIS A 292 -23.04 19.75 57.72
CA HIS A 292 -22.54 18.40 57.48
C HIS A 292 -21.86 18.28 56.09
N PRO A 293 -20.87 17.38 55.94
CA PRO A 293 -19.87 17.43 54.88
C PRO A 293 -20.28 16.64 53.63
N ALA A 294 -19.92 17.16 52.44
CA ALA A 294 -20.16 16.51 51.16
C ALA A 294 -19.07 15.47 50.86
N ALA A 295 -19.51 14.25 50.55
CA ALA A 295 -18.68 13.16 50.06
C ALA A 295 -18.47 13.29 48.55
N ASP A 296 -17.21 13.46 48.14
CA ASP A 296 -16.76 13.43 46.74
C ASP A 296 -16.87 12.02 46.15
N VAL A 297 -17.80 11.82 45.22
CA VAL A 297 -17.82 10.67 44.31
C VAL A 297 -17.02 11.04 43.06
N ARG A 298 -15.69 10.90 43.15
CA ARG A 298 -14.79 10.91 41.98
C ARG A 298 -14.46 9.46 41.60
N SER A 299 -14.89 9.04 40.42
CA SER A 299 -14.47 7.79 39.78
C SER A 299 -12.97 7.85 39.45
N GLY A 300 -12.14 7.53 40.45
CA GLY A 300 -10.69 7.57 40.37
C GLY A 300 -10.11 6.31 39.75
N ARG A 301 -9.81 6.35 38.43
CA ARG A 301 -8.59 5.70 37.97
C ARG A 301 -7.49 6.76 38.03
N PRO A 302 -6.51 6.64 38.94
CA PRO A 302 -5.45 7.64 39.07
C PRO A 302 -4.71 7.74 37.73
N TYR A 303 -4.57 8.98 37.25
CA TYR A 303 -3.84 9.28 36.02
C TYR A 303 -2.39 8.85 36.22
N ARG A 304 -1.98 7.74 35.58
CA ARG A 304 -0.58 7.27 35.65
C ARG A 304 0.31 8.26 34.91
N THR A 305 1.27 8.81 35.63
CA THR A 305 2.26 9.71 35.04
C THR A 305 3.24 8.93 34.17
N ASN A 306 3.95 9.62 33.26
CA ASN A 306 5.01 8.99 32.47
C ASN A 306 6.15 8.45 33.34
N ALA A 307 6.36 9.03 34.53
CA ALA A 307 7.33 8.54 35.51
C ALA A 307 6.92 7.18 36.10
N ASP A 308 5.63 7.00 36.41
CA ASP A 308 5.10 5.71 36.88
C ASP A 308 5.29 4.63 35.82
N LYS A 309 4.89 4.92 34.58
CA LYS A 309 5.05 3.98 33.44
C LYS A 309 6.51 3.59 33.23
N ARG A 310 7.45 4.54 33.34
CA ARG A 310 8.88 4.27 33.22
C ARG A 310 9.40 3.39 34.36
N ARG A 311 8.98 3.64 35.61
CA ARG A 311 9.34 2.82 36.77
C ARG A 311 8.92 1.35 36.56
N ASP A 312 7.70 1.14 36.05
CA ASP A 312 7.17 -0.21 35.87
C ASP A 312 7.87 -0.97 34.73
N VAL A 313 8.24 -0.27 33.64
CA VAL A 313 9.09 -0.84 32.60
C VAL A 313 10.45 -1.26 33.16
N LEU A 314 11.10 -0.42 33.98
CA LEU A 314 12.38 -0.73 34.60
C LEU A 314 12.30 -1.94 35.55
N ALA A 315 11.23 -2.08 36.33
CA ALA A 315 11.02 -3.22 37.21
C ALA A 315 10.89 -4.57 36.46
N LEU A 316 10.44 -4.53 35.20
CA LEU A 316 10.25 -5.70 34.35
C LEU A 316 11.50 -6.06 33.53
N LEU A 317 12.44 -5.11 33.34
CA LEU A 317 13.60 -5.26 32.44
C LEU A 317 14.66 -6.28 32.90
N GLY A 318 14.51 -6.89 34.08
CA GLY A 318 15.39 -7.99 34.56
C GLY A 318 14.76 -9.38 34.51
N GLN A 319 13.52 -9.52 34.01
CA GLN A 319 12.73 -10.75 34.16
C GLN A 319 12.75 -11.67 32.92
N GLY A 320 13.61 -11.41 31.94
CA GLY A 320 13.70 -12.20 30.71
C GLY A 320 12.47 -12.07 29.77
N LEU A 321 11.63 -11.06 29.98
CA LEU A 321 10.42 -10.82 29.18
C LEU A 321 10.75 -10.13 27.85
N THR A 322 9.98 -10.44 26.80
CA THR A 322 10.08 -9.75 25.51
C THR A 322 9.49 -8.33 25.60
N ASP A 323 9.96 -7.41 24.74
CA ASP A 323 9.51 -6.00 24.77
C ASP A 323 8.00 -5.84 24.59
N ARG A 324 7.38 -6.71 23.78
CA ARG A 324 5.93 -6.73 23.59
C ARG A 324 5.18 -7.13 24.86
N GLU A 325 5.71 -8.07 25.63
CA GLU A 325 5.10 -8.51 26.88
C GLU A 325 5.30 -7.48 28.00
N ILE A 326 6.47 -6.83 28.06
CA ILE A 326 6.72 -5.71 28.98
C ILE A 326 5.78 -4.54 28.66
N ALA A 327 5.62 -4.20 27.39
CA ALA A 327 4.72 -3.15 26.91
C ALA A 327 3.26 -3.40 27.34
N ARG A 328 2.78 -4.64 27.17
CA ARG A 328 1.43 -5.06 27.59
C ARG A 328 1.22 -4.91 29.09
N ARG A 329 2.19 -5.31 29.92
CA ARG A 329 2.09 -5.25 31.40
C ARG A 329 2.22 -3.82 31.94
N ALA A 330 3.08 -3.00 31.34
CA ALA A 330 3.31 -1.62 31.76
C ALA A 330 2.30 -0.63 31.15
N GLY A 331 1.53 -1.03 30.14
CA GLY A 331 0.58 -0.16 29.45
C GLY A 331 1.28 0.91 28.61
N VAL A 332 2.35 0.53 27.90
CA VAL A 332 3.15 1.39 27.00
C VAL A 332 3.33 0.72 25.64
N SER A 333 3.88 1.42 24.64
CA SER A 333 4.21 0.80 23.35
C SER A 333 5.52 0.00 23.42
N PRO A 334 5.71 -1.05 22.60
CA PRO A 334 6.98 -1.79 22.52
C PRO A 334 8.17 -0.89 22.18
N THR A 335 7.95 0.15 21.37
CA THR A 335 8.97 1.14 21.01
C THR A 335 9.46 1.92 22.22
N THR A 336 8.56 2.32 23.12
CA THR A 336 8.91 3.00 24.39
C THR A 336 9.77 2.08 25.28
N VAL A 337 9.48 0.78 25.32
CA VAL A 337 10.31 -0.18 26.06
C VAL A 337 11.71 -0.27 25.46
N GLY A 338 11.83 -0.34 24.13
CA GLY A 338 13.11 -0.36 23.43
C GLY A 338 13.95 0.89 23.70
N SER A 339 13.35 2.08 23.66
CA SER A 339 14.05 3.33 24.00
C SER A 339 14.55 3.36 25.45
N ILE A 340 13.74 2.88 26.42
CA ILE A 340 14.14 2.83 27.83
C ILE A 340 15.27 1.82 28.05
N ARG A 341 15.21 0.65 27.40
CA ARG A 341 16.25 -0.38 27.45
C ARG A 341 17.58 0.13 26.90
N ASN A 342 17.55 0.78 25.74
CA ASN A 342 18.76 1.37 25.14
C ASN A 342 19.37 2.46 26.03
N ALA A 343 18.54 3.26 26.70
CA ALA A 343 19.00 4.27 27.64
C ALA A 343 19.60 3.69 28.94
N GLN A 344 19.26 2.45 29.33
CA GLN A 344 19.92 1.76 30.45
C GLN A 344 21.24 1.12 30.03
N ASN A 345 21.32 0.52 28.84
CA ASN A 345 22.53 -0.13 28.35
C ASN A 345 23.63 0.86 27.93
N GLY A 346 23.27 2.13 27.70
CA GLY A 346 24.20 3.22 27.40
C GLY A 346 24.71 3.99 28.63
N ARG A 347 24.42 3.53 29.84
CA ARG A 347 25.00 3.99 31.11
C ARG A 347 25.84 2.87 31.70
#